data_AF-A0A2W6D1V2-F1
#
_entry.id   AF-A0A2W6D1V2-F1
#
_cell.length_a   1.000
_cell.length_b   1.000
_cell.length_c   1.000
_cell.angle_alpha   90.00
_cell.angle_beta   90.00
_cell.angle_gamma   90.00
#
_symmetry.space_group_name_H-M   'P 1'
#
loop_
_entity.id
_entity.type
_entity.pdbx_description
1 polymer ?
#
loop_
_entity_poly.entity_id
_entity_poly.type
_entity_poly.pdbx_seq_one_letter_code
_entity_poly.pdbx_strand_id
1 'polypeptide(L)' 'MQSLEFLWKDNNSGDGKCPALYATDGGYVVQGLKLDDATRAQLRQLAADEDGVFVPANVLDRLREASC' A
#
# COMPACT_ATOMS: atom_id res chain seq x y z
N MET A 1 19.43 -3.68 -6.96
CA MET A 1 18.80 -2.83 -5.92
C MET A 1 17.76 -2.02 -6.67
N GLN A 2 16.48 -2.40 -6.59
CA GLN A 2 15.42 -1.71 -7.32
C GLN A 2 15.19 -0.34 -6.69
N SER A 3 15.23 0.72 -7.52
CA SER A 3 14.86 2.07 -7.09
C SER A 3 13.36 2.09 -6.81
N LEU A 4 12.99 2.61 -5.63
CA LEU A 4 11.61 2.91 -5.28
C LEU A 4 11.39 4.40 -5.55
N GLU A 5 10.55 4.72 -6.53
CA GLU A 5 10.14 6.09 -6.78
C GLU A 5 8.93 6.42 -5.89
N PHE A 6 9.07 7.40 -5.01
CA PHE A 6 7.95 7.87 -4.20
C PHE A 6 6.92 8.54 -5.10
N LEU A 7 5.70 8.04 -5.11
CA LEU A 7 4.62 8.60 -5.91
C LEU A 7 3.84 9.63 -5.08
N TRP A 8 3.12 9.16 -4.06
CA TRP A 8 2.39 10.02 -3.13
C TRP A 8 2.05 9.25 -1.86
N LYS A 9 1.56 10.01 -0.88
CA LYS A 9 1.03 9.49 0.38
C LYS A 9 -0.37 10.02 0.60
N ASP A 10 -1.08 9.44 1.56
CA ASP A 10 -2.35 10.00 2.03
C ASP A 10 -2.16 11.46 2.48
N ASN A 11 -2.93 12.36 1.87
CA ASN A 11 -2.90 13.80 2.18
C ASN A 11 -3.67 14.16 3.46
N ASN A 12 -4.42 13.22 4.04
CA ASN A 12 -5.29 13.47 5.20
C ASN A 12 -4.73 12.91 6.52
N SER A 13 -3.48 12.46 6.52
CA SER A 13 -2.84 11.87 7.70
C SER A 13 -2.35 12.94 8.69
N GLY A 14 -3.27 13.48 9.50
CA GLY A 14 -2.98 14.34 10.65
C GLY A 14 -2.39 13.61 11.87
N ASP A 15 -2.36 12.27 11.86
CA ASP A 15 -2.06 11.43 13.03
C ASP A 15 -0.76 10.60 12.91
N GLY A 16 0.20 11.01 12.07
CA GLY A 16 1.56 10.44 12.07
C GLY A 16 1.71 9.02 11.51
N LYS A 17 0.65 8.43 10.96
CA LYS A 17 0.69 7.14 10.25
C LYS A 17 0.28 7.39 8.81
N CYS A 18 1.25 7.66 7.93
CA CYS A 18 1.02 8.01 6.53
C CYS A 18 1.22 6.78 5.63
N PRO A 19 0.15 6.18 5.09
CA PRO A 19 0.27 5.20 4.03
C PRO A 19 0.82 5.86 2.76
N ALA A 20 1.73 5.18 2.07
CA ALA A 20 2.46 5.71 0.92
C ALA A 20 2.54 4.68 -0.22
N LEU A 21 2.58 5.19 -1.45
CA LEU A 21 2.74 4.40 -2.66
C LEU A 21 4.07 4.72 -3.32
N TYR A 22 4.77 3.68 -3.75
CA TYR A 22 6.03 3.76 -4.45
C TYR A 22 5.92 2.99 -5.78
N ALA A 23 6.46 3.54 -6.86
CA ALA A 23 6.65 2.81 -8.11
C ALA A 23 7.98 2.07 -8.11
N THR A 24 7.99 0.90 -8.75
CA THR A 24 9.21 0.14 -9.01
C THR A 24 9.12 -0.55 -10.37
N ASP A 25 10.24 -1.05 -10.86
CA ASP A 25 10.30 -1.75 -12.15
C ASP A 25 9.44 -3.02 -12.10
N GLY A 26 8.27 -2.97 -12.74
CA GLY A 26 7.34 -4.08 -12.82
C GLY A 26 6.19 -4.05 -11.81
N GLY A 27 6.01 -2.97 -11.03
CA GLY A 27 4.86 -2.86 -10.14
C GLY A 27 4.88 -1.68 -9.18
N TYR A 28 4.12 -1.83 -8.09
CA TYR A 28 3.98 -0.82 -7.05
C TYR A 28 4.24 -1.43 -5.68
N VAL A 29 4.92 -0.67 -4.81
CA VAL A 29 5.11 -1.00 -3.40
C VAL A 29 4.20 -0.11 -2.57
N VAL A 30 3.42 -0.75 -1.70
CA VAL A 30 2.44 -0.07 -0.85
C VAL A 30 2.91 -0.15 0.60
N GLN A 31 3.05 1.00 1.25
CA GLN A 31 3.28 1.09 2.69
C GLN A 31 1.97 1.41 3.39
N GLY A 32 1.58 0.59 4.36
CA GLY A 32 0.33 0.73 5.10
C GLY A 32 0.41 0.23 6.54
N LEU A 33 -0.75 0.14 7.18
CA LEU A 33 -0.87 -0.39 8.55
C LEU A 33 -0.91 -1.90 8.52
N LYS A 34 -0.13 -2.56 9.37
CA LYS A 34 -0.17 -4.01 9.49
C LYS A 34 -1.57 -4.47 9.93
N LEU A 35 -2.11 -5.47 9.25
CA LEU A 35 -3.38 -6.09 9.63
C LEU A 35 -3.22 -6.91 10.91
N ASP A 36 -4.26 -6.96 11.73
CA ASP A 36 -4.35 -7.91 12.84
C ASP A 36 -4.54 -9.34 12.31
N ASP A 37 -4.27 -10.35 13.14
CA ASP A 37 -4.31 -11.75 12.71
C ASP A 37 -5.71 -12.21 12.25
N ALA A 38 -6.79 -11.66 12.80
CA ALA A 38 -8.15 -12.03 12.41
C ALA A 38 -8.51 -11.43 11.04
N THR A 39 -8.09 -10.21 10.75
CA THR A 39 -8.25 -9.60 9.42
C THR A 39 -7.31 -10.23 8.40
N ARG A 40 -6.06 -10.52 8.79
CA ARG A 40 -5.08 -11.21 7.94
C ARG A 40 -5.56 -12.61 7.55
N ALA A 41 -6.20 -13.35 8.47
CA ALA A 41 -6.76 -14.68 8.19
C ALA A 41 -7.91 -14.68 7.16
N GLN A 42 -8.52 -13.52 6.88
CA GLN A 42 -9.54 -13.39 5.82
C GLN A 42 -8.93 -13.31 4.42
N LEU A 43 -7.62 -13.04 4.31
CA LEU A 43 -6.93 -13.04 3.02
C LEU A 43 -6.82 -14.47 2.47
N ARG A 44 -7.13 -14.63 1.19
CA ARG A 44 -7.12 -15.93 0.52
C ARG A 44 -5.68 -16.27 0.10
N GLN A 45 -5.24 -17.49 0.42
CA GLN A 45 -4.01 -18.08 -0.10
C GLN A 45 -2.70 -17.32 0.24
N LEU A 46 -2.61 -16.72 1.43
CA LEU A 46 -1.37 -16.14 1.93
C LEU A 46 -0.24 -17.18 1.94
N ALA A 47 0.79 -16.96 1.12
CA ALA A 47 2.06 -17.66 1.24
C ALA A 47 2.86 -17.18 2.46
N ALA A 48 3.92 -17.91 2.82
CA ALA A 48 4.72 -17.60 4.01
C ALA A 48 5.47 -16.26 3.91
N ASP A 49 5.71 -15.79 2.69
CA ASP A 49 6.39 -14.54 2.34
C ASP A 49 5.41 -13.41 1.99
N GLU A 50 4.11 -13.63 2.12
CA GLU A 50 3.08 -12.63 1.87
C GLU A 50 2.52 -12.07 3.19
N ASP A 51 2.29 -10.77 3.22
CA ASP A 51 1.61 -10.10 4.33
C ASP A 51 0.71 -8.98 3.81
N GLY A 52 -0.34 -8.69 4.58
CA GLY A 52 -1.34 -7.69 4.23
C GLY A 52 -1.12 -6.40 5.01
N VAL A 53 -1.21 -5.28 4.29
CA VAL A 53 -1.28 -3.95 4.90
C VAL A 53 -2.57 -3.26 4.51
N PHE A 54 -3.19 -2.60 5.47
CA PHE A 54 -4.30 -1.70 5.23
C PHE A 54 -3.78 -0.38 4.68
N VAL A 55 -4.32 0.02 3.53
CA VAL A 55 -4.17 1.35 2.97
C VAL A 55 -5.54 1.95 2.63
N PRO A 56 -5.74 3.24 2.91
CA PRO A 56 -6.99 3.92 2.58
C PRO A 56 -7.12 4.09 1.06
N ALA A 57 -8.36 4.01 0.58
CA ALA A 57 -8.68 3.96 -0.85
C ALA A 57 -8.12 5.14 -1.64
N ASN A 58 -8.04 6.32 -1.03
CA ASN A 58 -7.53 7.53 -1.66
C ASN A 58 -6.07 7.43 -2.12
N VAL A 59 -5.27 6.54 -1.53
CA VAL A 59 -3.90 6.26 -1.99
C VAL A 59 -3.92 5.49 -3.32
N LEU A 60 -4.87 4.58 -3.50
CA LEU A 60 -5.01 3.79 -4.74
C LEU A 60 -5.88 4.50 -5.80
N ASP A 61 -6.86 5.29 -5.40
CA ASP A 61 -7.71 6.05 -6.33
C ASP A 61 -6.89 7.01 -7.18
N ARG A 62 -5.86 7.64 -6.60
CA ARG A 62 -4.92 8.48 -7.35
C ARG A 62 -4.13 7.72 -8.41
N LEU A 63 -3.85 6.42 -8.19
CA LEU A 63 -3.20 5.59 -9.20
C LEU A 63 -4.12 5.39 -10.39
N ARG A 64 -5.41 5.16 -10.11
CA ARG A 64 -6.43 5.00 -11.16
C ARG A 64 -6.60 6.27 -11.99
N GLU A 65 -6.54 7.45 -11.36
CA GLU A 65 -6.65 8.74 -12.06
C GLU A 65 -5.41 9.07 -12.91
N ALA A 66 -4.20 8.68 -12.47
CA ALA A 66 -2.96 8.92 -13.19
C ALA A 66 -2.77 8.03 -14.44
N SER A 67 -3.65 7.05 -14.67
CA SER A 67 -3.54 6.07 -15.75
C SER A 67 -4.32 6.45 -17.04
N CYS A 68 -4.86 7.67 -17.13
CA CYS A 68 -5.60 8.19 -18.27
C CYS A 68 -4.80 9.18 -19.11
#